data_AF-A0A7S2ZKS3-F1
#
_entry.id   AF-A0A7S2ZKS3-F1
#
_cell.length_a   1.000
_cell.length_b   1.000
_cell.length_c   1.000
_cell.angle_alpha   90.00
_cell.angle_beta   90.00
_cell.angle_gamma   90.00
#
_symmetry.space_group_name_H-M   'P 1'
#
loop_
_entity.id
_entity.type
_entity.pdbx_description
1 polymer ?
#
loop_
_entity_poly.entity_id
_entity_poly.type
_entity_poly.pdbx_seq_one_letter_code
_entity_poly.pdbx_strand_id
1 'polypeptide(L)'
;MMFGFVNGAASGGLAGRVEVGRGTRKVCSVRMAEDGDKKGFKGFGDAPKKQEPRKKSKNQIEREAAEERLEKMRKAGMPEYSIWLRQKGEDQWFPVGSLAVQRSSSINEAIFNNEEALWQGARRQYPKLAGKEEETEIGYKLAQFPDEEVRLAVRPSEGNPVKNFFDNLLNPLNPGD
;
A
#
# COMPACT_ATOMS: atom_id res chain seq x y z
N MET A 1 -30.33 23.81 -41.68
CA MET A 1 -31.00 24.72 -40.71
C MET A 1 -32.26 24.06 -40.19
N MET A 2 -32.31 23.68 -38.91
CA MET A 2 -33.51 23.77 -38.08
C MET A 2 -33.07 23.69 -36.62
N PHE A 3 -33.07 24.85 -35.96
CA PHE A 3 -32.86 25.01 -34.53
C PHE A 3 -34.16 24.65 -33.81
N GLY A 4 -34.04 23.84 -32.76
CA GLY A 4 -35.10 23.58 -31.79
C GLY A 4 -34.49 23.43 -30.41
N PHE A 5 -34.31 24.54 -29.71
CA PHE A 5 -33.91 24.60 -28.31
C PHE A 5 -35.18 24.86 -27.50
N VAL A 6 -35.54 23.97 -26.58
CA VAL A 6 -36.39 24.33 -25.43
C VAL A 6 -35.91 23.60 -24.18
N ASN A 7 -35.74 24.43 -23.16
CA ASN A 7 -35.23 24.17 -21.82
C ASN A 7 -36.25 23.37 -20.98
N GLY A 8 -35.77 22.59 -20.01
CA GLY A 8 -36.63 21.90 -19.06
C GLY A 8 -35.85 21.22 -17.94
N ALA A 9 -35.45 21.99 -16.94
CA ALA A 9 -34.86 21.52 -15.69
C ALA A 9 -35.92 20.90 -14.76
N ALA A 10 -35.63 19.76 -14.15
CA ALA A 10 -36.11 19.42 -12.80
C ALA A 10 -35.30 18.25 -12.21
N SER A 11 -34.69 18.57 -11.08
CA SER A 11 -33.85 17.76 -10.22
C SER A 11 -34.62 16.76 -9.35
N GLY A 12 -34.06 15.55 -9.22
CA GLY A 12 -33.76 14.91 -7.93
C GLY A 12 -34.91 14.39 -7.05
N GLY A 13 -34.88 13.08 -6.75
CA GLY A 13 -35.60 12.51 -5.61
C GLY A 13 -35.83 11.01 -5.65
N LEU A 14 -34.77 10.18 -5.64
CA LEU A 14 -34.89 8.74 -5.40
C LEU A 14 -34.43 8.45 -3.96
N ALA A 15 -35.40 8.28 -3.06
CA ALA A 15 -35.17 7.78 -1.71
C ALA A 15 -36.10 6.58 -1.44
N GLY A 16 -35.75 5.43 -2.03
CA GLY A 16 -36.30 4.13 -1.66
C GLY A 16 -35.29 3.40 -0.78
N ARG A 17 -35.40 3.52 0.54
CA ARG A 17 -34.58 2.74 1.48
C ARG A 17 -35.39 1.53 1.97
N VAL A 18 -34.92 0.36 1.53
CA VAL A 18 -35.38 -0.97 1.89
C VAL A 18 -35.21 -1.24 3.38
N GLU A 19 -36.30 -1.70 4.01
CA GLU A 19 -36.34 -2.36 5.31
C GLU A 19 -35.77 -3.79 5.22
N VAL A 20 -34.83 -4.14 6.10
CA VAL A 20 -34.56 -5.54 6.47
C VAL A 20 -34.32 -5.64 7.98
N GLY A 21 -35.37 -6.04 8.69
CA GLY A 21 -35.43 -7.29 9.45
C GLY A 21 -34.27 -7.69 10.38
N ARG A 22 -34.55 -7.53 11.68
CA ARG A 22 -34.44 -8.51 12.79
C ARG A 22 -33.17 -9.39 12.88
N GLY A 23 -32.49 -9.28 14.02
CA GLY A 23 -31.53 -10.28 14.49
C GLY A 23 -30.84 -9.95 15.81
N THR A 24 -31.60 -9.69 16.88
CA THR A 24 -31.06 -9.49 18.23
C THR A 24 -30.43 -10.78 18.75
N ARG A 25 -29.10 -10.84 18.85
CA ARG A 25 -28.41 -11.83 19.68
C ARG A 25 -28.31 -11.29 21.10
N LYS A 26 -28.94 -12.04 22.02
CA LYS A 26 -28.85 -11.90 23.49
C LYS A 26 -27.40 -11.68 23.94
N VAL A 27 -27.16 -10.64 24.72
CA VAL A 27 -26.10 -10.65 25.73
C VAL A 27 -26.51 -9.83 26.95
N CYS A 28 -26.48 -10.51 28.08
CA CYS A 28 -26.43 -10.07 29.47
C CYS A 28 -27.12 -8.76 29.88
N SER A 29 -28.28 -8.94 30.50
CA SER A 29 -28.82 -8.04 31.53
C SER A 29 -27.85 -7.91 32.72
N VAL A 30 -27.09 -6.84 32.75
CA VAL A 30 -26.62 -6.25 34.01
C VAL A 30 -27.59 -5.13 34.37
N ARG A 31 -28.31 -5.33 35.47
CA ARG A 31 -29.13 -4.32 36.13
C ARG A 31 -28.25 -3.13 36.48
N MET A 32 -28.60 -1.93 36.03
CA MET A 32 -28.23 -0.69 36.72
C MET A 32 -29.42 0.27 36.67
N ALA A 33 -29.62 0.90 37.81
CA ALA A 33 -30.80 1.65 38.23
C ALA A 33 -31.12 2.85 37.33
N GLU A 34 -32.41 3.16 37.31
CA GLU A 34 -32.97 4.43 36.86
C GLU A 34 -32.52 5.55 37.81
N ASP A 35 -31.75 6.50 37.30
CA ASP A 35 -31.81 7.89 37.75
C ASP A 35 -31.77 8.76 36.49
N GLY A 36 -32.89 9.44 36.25
CA GLY A 36 -33.04 10.33 35.11
C GLY A 36 -32.34 11.66 35.36
N ASP A 37 -31.57 12.12 34.38
CA ASP A 37 -31.38 13.55 34.17
C ASP A 37 -31.24 13.83 32.67
N LYS A 38 -32.32 14.34 32.07
CA LYS A 38 -32.32 14.89 30.72
C LYS A 38 -31.76 16.30 30.81
N LYS A 39 -30.49 16.51 30.45
CA LYS A 39 -29.98 17.80 29.95
C LYS A 39 -28.61 17.67 29.30
N GLY A 40 -28.59 17.91 27.98
CA GLY A 40 -27.38 18.25 27.23
C GLY A 40 -26.84 17.13 26.35
N PHE A 41 -27.44 16.92 25.17
CA PHE A 41 -26.68 16.46 24.01
C PHE A 41 -25.63 17.55 23.73
N LYS A 42 -24.44 17.39 24.32
CA LYS A 42 -23.28 18.22 24.01
C LYS A 42 -22.87 17.85 22.58
N GLY A 43 -23.37 18.63 21.63
CA GLY A 43 -23.03 18.51 20.23
C GLY A 43 -21.52 18.40 20.04
N PHE A 44 -21.12 17.64 19.01
CA PHE A 44 -19.78 17.54 18.44
C PHE A 44 -18.80 18.49 19.11
N GLY A 45 -18.00 17.95 20.03
CA GLY A 45 -17.12 18.73 20.90
C GLY A 45 -16.36 19.82 20.17
N ASP A 46 -16.15 20.93 20.90
CA ASP A 46 -15.43 22.14 20.52
C ASP A 46 -14.49 21.98 19.32
N ALA A 47 -14.61 22.90 18.35
CA ALA A 47 -13.79 22.94 17.14
C ALA A 47 -12.33 22.60 17.49
N PRO A 48 -11.75 21.53 16.94
CA PRO A 48 -10.43 21.09 17.35
C PRO A 48 -9.48 22.26 17.11
N LYS A 49 -8.83 22.74 18.19
CA LYS A 49 -7.71 23.69 18.12
C LYS A 49 -6.88 23.26 16.93
N LYS A 50 -6.72 24.16 15.95
CA LYS A 50 -5.96 23.96 14.71
C LYS A 50 -4.64 23.29 15.08
N GLN A 51 -4.60 21.96 14.98
CA GLN A 51 -3.43 21.20 15.37
C GLN A 51 -2.35 21.67 14.40
N GLU A 52 -1.25 22.20 14.94
CA GLU A 52 -0.08 22.48 14.13
C GLU A 52 0.22 21.23 13.29
N PRO A 53 0.58 21.39 12.00
CA PRO A 53 0.76 20.25 11.11
C PRO A 53 1.73 19.28 11.78
N ARG A 54 1.21 18.10 12.14
CA ARG A 54 1.99 17.09 12.85
C ARG A 54 3.24 16.82 12.02
N LYS A 55 4.42 16.98 12.62
CA LYS A 55 5.68 16.65 11.95
C LYS A 55 5.56 15.22 11.41
N LYS A 56 5.90 15.04 10.14
CA LYS A 56 5.83 13.73 9.47
C LYS A 56 6.57 12.70 10.31
N SER A 57 5.96 11.54 10.53
CA SER A 57 6.61 10.47 11.27
C SER A 57 7.80 9.93 10.47
N LYS A 58 8.77 9.30 11.13
CA LYS A 58 9.95 8.69 10.45
C LYS A 58 9.52 7.76 9.30
N ASN A 59 8.53 6.90 9.56
CA ASN A 59 7.95 5.99 8.56
C ASN A 59 7.31 6.74 7.36
N GLN A 60 6.74 7.93 7.60
CA GLN A 60 6.15 8.73 6.53
C GLN A 60 7.24 9.34 5.65
N ILE A 61 8.36 9.78 6.25
CA ILE A 61 9.51 10.32 5.52
C ILE A 61 10.16 9.23 4.66
N GLU A 62 10.34 8.03 5.20
CA GLU A 62 10.92 6.89 4.46
C GLU A 62 10.05 6.47 3.28
N ARG A 63 8.72 6.45 3.48
CA ARG A 63 7.77 6.15 2.41
C ARG A 63 7.79 7.20 1.31
N GLU A 64 7.77 8.48 1.67
CA GLU A 64 7.86 9.58 0.69
C GLU A 64 9.18 9.54 -0.07
N ALA A 65 10.30 9.28 0.62
CA ALA A 65 11.60 9.12 -0.03
C ALA A 65 11.64 7.92 -0.99
N ALA A 66 10.97 6.81 -0.66
CA ALA A 66 10.83 5.66 -1.55
C ALA A 66 9.96 5.99 -2.78
N GLU A 67 8.86 6.70 -2.59
CA GLU A 67 7.98 7.18 -3.67
C GLU A 67 8.73 8.11 -4.63
N GLU A 68 9.50 9.08 -4.11
CA GLU A 68 10.32 9.97 -4.92
C GLU A 68 11.41 9.22 -5.71
N ARG A 69 12.06 8.23 -5.11
CA ARG A 69 13.07 7.39 -5.79
C ARG A 69 12.44 6.63 -6.96
N LEU A 70 11.27 6.02 -6.73
CA LEU A 70 10.56 5.28 -7.76
C LEU A 70 10.11 6.22 -8.89
N GLU A 71 9.59 7.40 -8.55
CA GLU A 71 9.21 8.40 -9.55
C GLU A 71 10.41 8.90 -10.39
N LYS A 72 11.57 9.14 -9.77
CA LYS A 72 12.81 9.49 -10.47
C LYS A 72 13.23 8.38 -11.44
N MET A 73 13.17 7.12 -11.02
CA MET A 73 13.52 5.98 -11.87
C MET A 73 12.52 5.79 -13.01
N ARG A 74 11.23 5.99 -12.75
CA ARG A 74 10.18 5.98 -13.78
C ARG A 74 10.42 7.09 -14.82
N LYS A 75 10.73 8.32 -14.38
CA LYS A 75 11.05 9.45 -15.27
C LYS A 75 12.29 9.20 -16.12
N ALA A 76 13.27 8.47 -15.58
CA ALA A 76 14.45 8.03 -16.32
C ALA A 76 14.16 6.89 -17.32
N GLY A 77 12.93 6.39 -17.39
CA GLY A 77 12.54 5.31 -18.31
C GLY A 77 13.05 3.93 -17.88
N MET A 78 13.36 3.74 -16.60
CA MET A 78 13.80 2.44 -16.09
C MET A 78 12.65 1.44 -16.06
N PRO A 79 12.89 0.15 -16.35
CA PRO A 79 11.86 -0.87 -16.29
C PRO A 79 11.31 -1.01 -14.87
N GLU A 80 9.99 -1.00 -14.75
CA GLU A 80 9.25 -1.21 -13.50
C GLU A 80 8.82 -2.68 -13.40
N TYR A 81 9.14 -3.32 -12.27
CA TYR A 81 8.77 -4.69 -11.96
C TYR A 81 7.75 -4.70 -10.83
N SER A 82 6.69 -5.48 -10.99
CA SER A 82 5.73 -5.79 -9.93
C SER A 82 6.16 -7.03 -9.17
N ILE A 83 6.11 -6.97 -7.85
CA ILE A 83 6.57 -8.02 -6.93
C ILE A 83 5.38 -8.73 -6.32
N TRP A 84 5.47 -10.05 -6.35
CA TRP A 84 4.45 -10.97 -5.90
C TRP A 84 5.05 -11.93 -4.87
N LEU A 85 4.25 -12.32 -3.87
CA LEU A 85 4.61 -13.33 -2.90
C LEU A 85 3.66 -14.52 -3.03
N ARG A 86 4.15 -15.73 -2.81
CA ARG A 86 3.31 -16.92 -2.63
C ARG A 86 3.86 -17.79 -1.50
N GLN A 87 2.98 -18.49 -0.79
CA GLN A 87 3.42 -19.55 0.11
C GLN A 87 3.88 -20.75 -0.72
N LYS A 88 4.93 -21.45 -0.27
CA LYS A 88 5.43 -22.65 -0.93
C LYS A 88 4.34 -23.72 -0.95
N GLY A 89 3.96 -24.14 -2.16
CA GLY A 89 2.89 -25.10 -2.39
C GLY A 89 1.48 -24.49 -2.52
N GLU A 90 1.35 -23.16 -2.47
CA GLU A 90 0.10 -22.46 -2.78
C GLU A 90 0.22 -21.73 -4.13
N ASP A 91 -0.80 -21.86 -4.97
CA ASP A 91 -0.82 -21.25 -6.32
C ASP A 91 -1.23 -19.77 -6.28
N GLN A 92 -1.66 -19.27 -5.12
CA GLN A 92 -2.17 -17.92 -4.98
C GLN A 92 -1.03 -16.91 -4.82
N TRP A 93 -0.92 -16.01 -5.80
CA TRP A 93 0.03 -14.90 -5.76
C TRP A 93 -0.58 -13.66 -5.11
N PHE A 94 0.19 -13.04 -4.22
CA PHE A 94 -0.18 -11.82 -3.50
C PHE A 94 0.66 -10.63 -3.99
N PRO A 95 0.04 -9.55 -4.49
CA PRO A 95 0.77 -8.37 -4.92
C PRO A 95 1.22 -7.58 -3.69
N VAL A 96 2.52 -7.30 -3.59
CA VAL A 96 3.12 -6.60 -2.43
C VAL A 96 3.65 -5.23 -2.79
N GLY A 97 4.19 -5.03 -3.99
CA GLY A 97 4.72 -3.73 -4.40
C GLY A 97 5.31 -3.71 -5.81
N SER A 98 5.97 -2.59 -6.15
CA SER A 98 6.78 -2.46 -7.36
C SER A 98 8.17 -1.93 -7.06
N LEU A 99 9.14 -2.36 -7.87
CA LEU A 99 10.53 -1.87 -7.87
C LEU A 99 10.93 -1.49 -9.29
N ALA A 100 11.56 -0.32 -9.43
CA ALA A 100 12.23 0.05 -10.67
C ALA A 100 13.73 -0.27 -10.55
N VAL A 101 14.31 -0.87 -11.58
CA VAL A 101 15.73 -1.30 -11.59
C VAL A 101 16.38 -0.90 -12.90
N GLN A 102 17.64 -0.46 -12.87
CA GLN A 102 18.36 -0.05 -14.08
C GLN A 102 18.66 -1.20 -15.04
N ARG A 103 18.97 -2.40 -14.52
CA ARG A 103 19.34 -3.58 -15.30
C ARG A 103 18.53 -4.79 -14.87
N SER A 104 17.95 -5.51 -15.83
CA SER A 104 17.15 -6.71 -15.59
C SER A 104 17.90 -7.82 -14.84
N SER A 105 19.22 -7.95 -15.02
CA SER A 105 20.02 -8.96 -14.31
C SER A 105 20.18 -8.69 -12.80
N SER A 106 20.01 -7.44 -12.37
CA SER A 106 20.18 -7.03 -10.98
C SER A 106 18.87 -7.04 -10.19
N ILE A 107 17.77 -7.52 -10.79
CA ILE A 107 16.45 -7.56 -10.15
C ILE A 107 16.44 -8.46 -8.91
N ASN A 108 17.04 -9.65 -9.00
CA ASN A 108 17.08 -10.59 -7.90
C ASN A 108 17.73 -9.96 -6.67
N GLU A 109 18.92 -9.37 -6.84
CA GLU A 109 19.65 -8.69 -5.77
C GLU A 109 18.89 -7.48 -5.23
N ALA A 110 18.27 -6.67 -6.09
CA ALA A 110 17.47 -5.53 -5.68
C ALA A 110 16.24 -5.92 -4.84
N ILE A 111 15.59 -7.05 -5.15
CA ILE A 111 14.47 -7.61 -4.38
C ILE A 111 14.94 -8.00 -2.98
N PHE A 112 16.01 -8.80 -2.87
CA PHE A 112 16.50 -9.28 -1.57
C PHE A 112 17.09 -8.14 -0.71
N ASN A 113 17.69 -7.11 -1.31
CA ASN A 113 18.14 -5.93 -0.57
C ASN A 113 16.99 -5.13 0.07
N ASN A 114 15.79 -5.17 -0.53
CA ASN A 114 14.60 -4.48 -0.02
C ASN A 114 13.59 -5.44 0.64
N GLU A 115 14.03 -6.66 1.00
CA GLU A 115 13.17 -7.73 1.49
C GLU A 115 12.40 -7.29 2.75
N GLU A 116 13.05 -6.63 3.72
CA GLU A 116 12.40 -6.15 4.94
C GLU A 116 11.25 -5.17 4.67
N ALA A 117 11.45 -4.22 3.75
CA ALA A 117 10.44 -3.23 3.40
C ALA A 117 9.24 -3.88 2.69
N LEU A 118 9.50 -4.86 1.81
CA LEU A 118 8.47 -5.65 1.16
C LEU A 118 7.68 -6.46 2.18
N TRP A 119 8.34 -7.10 3.14
CA TRP A 119 7.69 -7.83 4.22
C TRP A 119 6.89 -6.93 5.14
N GLN A 120 7.38 -5.73 5.46
CA GLN A 120 6.63 -4.76 6.24
C GLN A 120 5.32 -4.36 5.52
N GLY A 121 5.36 -4.19 4.21
CA GLY A 121 4.16 -3.97 3.38
C GLY A 121 3.24 -5.20 3.35
N ALA A 122 3.79 -6.38 3.14
CA ALA A 122 3.06 -7.64 3.07
C ALA A 122 2.33 -7.96 4.38
N ARG A 123 2.98 -7.80 5.54
CA ARG A 123 2.38 -8.04 6.87
C ARG A 123 1.20 -7.10 7.15
N ARG A 124 1.23 -5.87 6.61
CA ARG A 124 0.13 -4.91 6.73
C ARG A 124 -1.06 -5.29 5.85
N GLN A 125 -0.78 -5.68 4.61
CA GLN A 125 -1.82 -5.98 3.62
C GLN A 125 -2.43 -7.38 3.83
N TYR A 126 -1.60 -8.36 4.19
CA TYR A 126 -1.94 -9.76 4.29
C TYR A 126 -1.44 -10.34 5.63
N PRO A 127 -2.21 -10.20 6.72
CA PRO A 127 -1.83 -10.74 8.01
C PRO A 127 -1.72 -12.28 8.01
N LYS A 128 -2.31 -12.97 7.03
CA LYS A 128 -2.20 -14.43 6.86
C LYS A 128 -0.80 -14.92 6.44
N LEU A 129 0.00 -14.03 5.86
CA LEU A 129 1.37 -14.31 5.43
C LEU A 129 2.39 -13.99 6.54
N ALA A 130 1.98 -13.28 7.60
CA ALA A 130 2.86 -12.91 8.70
C ALA A 130 3.34 -14.17 9.44
N GLY A 131 4.66 -14.33 9.58
CA GLY A 131 5.28 -15.46 10.28
C GLY A 131 5.60 -16.68 9.41
N LYS A 132 5.33 -16.65 8.10
CA LYS A 132 5.73 -17.71 7.15
C LYS A 132 6.81 -17.27 6.15
N GLU A 133 7.74 -16.44 6.62
CA GLU A 133 8.73 -15.78 5.76
C GLU A 133 9.68 -16.77 5.09
N GLU A 134 10.10 -17.79 5.83
CA GLU A 134 11.01 -18.84 5.35
C GLU A 134 10.37 -19.79 4.32
N GLU A 135 9.04 -19.88 4.33
CA GLU A 135 8.26 -20.72 3.42
C GLU A 135 7.67 -19.94 2.25
N THR A 136 7.97 -18.65 2.12
CA THR A 136 7.40 -17.82 1.06
C THR A 136 8.39 -17.66 -0.08
N GLU A 137 7.90 -17.81 -1.31
CA GLU A 137 8.65 -17.59 -2.52
C GLU A 137 8.33 -16.20 -3.08
N ILE A 138 9.38 -15.48 -3.49
CA ILE A 138 9.25 -14.16 -4.09
C ILE A 138 9.24 -14.31 -5.60
N GLY A 139 8.23 -13.73 -6.24
CA GLY A 139 8.08 -13.66 -7.68
C GLY A 139 8.10 -12.23 -8.20
N TYR A 140 8.51 -12.04 -9.44
CA TYR A 140 8.48 -10.74 -10.11
C TYR A 140 7.97 -10.86 -11.55
N LYS A 141 7.37 -9.78 -12.03
CA LYS A 141 6.97 -9.61 -13.44
C LYS A 141 7.17 -8.16 -13.88
N LEU A 142 7.30 -7.90 -15.18
CA LEU A 142 7.32 -6.52 -15.67
C LEU A 142 5.93 -5.89 -15.53
N ALA A 143 5.88 -4.67 -14.97
CA ALA A 143 4.63 -3.92 -14.82
C ALA A 143 4.01 -3.56 -16.17
N GLN A 144 4.84 -3.41 -17.21
CA GLN A 144 4.40 -3.12 -18.58
C GLN A 144 3.77 -4.34 -19.28
N PHE A 145 4.05 -5.55 -18.81
CA PHE A 145 3.58 -6.79 -19.41
C PHE A 145 2.79 -7.60 -18.38
N PRO A 146 1.50 -7.27 -18.16
CA PRO A 146 0.68 -7.96 -17.17
C PRO A 146 0.44 -9.45 -17.50
N ASP A 147 0.58 -9.81 -18.78
CA ASP A 147 0.34 -11.15 -19.34
C ASP A 147 1.53 -12.12 -19.17
N GLU A 148 2.71 -11.62 -18.78
CA GLU A 148 3.85 -12.50 -18.51
C GLU A 148 3.67 -13.28 -17.20
N GLU A 149 4.12 -14.54 -17.23
CA GLU A 149 4.18 -15.41 -16.06
C GLU A 149 5.09 -14.82 -14.97
N VAL A 150 4.72 -15.04 -13.71
CA VAL A 150 5.50 -14.59 -12.56
C VAL A 150 6.79 -15.41 -12.46
N ARG A 151 7.94 -14.75 -12.63
CA ARG A 151 9.25 -15.38 -12.53
C ARG A 151 9.69 -15.44 -11.09
N LEU A 152 10.18 -16.60 -10.64
CA LEU A 152 10.70 -16.76 -9.28
C LEU A 152 12.06 -16.06 -9.14
N ALA A 153 12.19 -15.25 -8.10
CA ALA A 153 13.47 -14.67 -7.72
C ALA A 153 14.32 -15.72 -7.00
N VAL A 154 15.52 -15.94 -7.52
CA VAL A 154 16.52 -16.82 -6.89
C VAL A 154 17.51 -15.95 -6.13
N ARG A 155 17.77 -16.28 -4.86
CA ARG A 155 18.75 -15.56 -4.04
C ARG A 155 20.13 -15.68 -4.69
N PRO A 156 20.78 -14.56 -5.06
CA PRO A 156 22.12 -14.63 -5.63
C PRO A 156 23.09 -15.21 -4.58
N SER A 157 23.90 -16.18 -4.98
CA SER A 157 24.98 -16.69 -4.13
C SER A 157 25.97 -15.56 -3.88
N GLU A 158 26.37 -15.37 -2.62
CA GLU A 158 27.14 -14.23 -2.11
C GLU A 158 28.32 -13.80 -3.01
N GLY A 159 28.20 -12.60 -3.56
CA GLY A 159 29.24 -11.93 -4.35
C GLY A 159 28.69 -10.62 -4.89
N ASN A 160 28.65 -9.57 -4.05
CA ASN A 160 27.86 -8.33 -4.21
C ASN A 160 28.42 -7.31 -5.24
N PRO A 161 27.77 -7.11 -6.40
CA PRO A 161 27.96 -5.92 -7.25
C PRO A 161 27.01 -4.75 -6.88
N VAL A 162 25.90 -4.94 -6.15
CA VAL A 162 24.93 -3.86 -5.86
C VAL A 162 25.27 -3.06 -4.62
N LYS A 163 26.12 -3.55 -3.71
CA LYS A 163 26.71 -2.71 -2.66
C LYS A 163 27.43 -1.49 -3.27
N ASN A 164 28.11 -1.71 -4.40
CA ASN A 164 28.73 -0.63 -5.18
C ASN A 164 27.71 0.26 -5.91
N PHE A 165 26.53 -0.24 -6.27
CA PHE A 165 25.49 0.55 -6.92
C PHE A 165 24.79 1.51 -5.94
N PHE A 166 24.43 1.01 -4.75
CA PHE A 166 23.81 1.84 -3.70
C PHE A 166 24.82 2.80 -3.05
N ASP A 167 26.08 2.38 -2.82
CA ASP A 167 27.13 3.26 -2.28
C ASP A 167 27.45 4.43 -3.25
N ASN A 168 27.38 4.22 -4.57
CA ASN A 168 27.56 5.29 -5.57
C ASN A 168 26.33 6.20 -5.75
N LEU A 169 25.12 5.74 -5.42
CA LEU A 169 23.89 6.53 -5.56
C LEU A 169 23.61 7.40 -4.31
N LEU A 170 24.11 6.98 -3.14
CA LEU A 170 23.85 7.65 -1.85
C LEU A 170 24.97 8.62 -1.41
N ASN A 171 26.15 8.57 -2.03
CA ASN A 171 27.24 9.52 -1.78
C ASN A 171 27.63 10.32 -3.05
N PRO A 172 26.80 11.27 -3.53
CA PRO A 172 27.18 12.16 -4.62
C PRO A 172 28.22 13.25 -4.23
N LEU A 173 28.77 13.21 -3.01
CA LEU A 173 29.72 14.20 -2.46
C LEU A 173 30.98 13.61 -1.83
N ASN A 174 31.34 12.37 -2.14
CA ASN A 174 32.68 11.86 -1.79
C ASN A 174 33.44 11.47 -3.06
N PRO A 175 34.04 12.43 -3.79
CA PRO A 175 35.10 12.09 -4.75
C PRO A 175 36.27 11.56 -3.91
N GLY A 176 36.34 10.24 -3.77
CA GLY A 176 37.53 9.60 -3.20
C GLY A 176 38.70 9.79 -4.15
N ASP A 177 39.80 10.31 -3.60
CA ASP A 177 41.16 9.99 -4.04
C ASP A 177 41.37 8.46 -3.98
#